data_AF-A0A4D4L9X2-F1
#
_entry.id   AF-A0A4D4L9X2-F1
#
_cell.length_a   1.000
_cell.length_b   1.000
_cell.length_c   1.000
_cell.angle_alpha   90.00
_cell.angle_beta   90.00
_cell.angle_gamma   90.00
#
_symmetry.space_group_name_H-M   'P 1'
#
loop_
_entity.id
_entity.type
_entity.pdbx_description
1 polymer ?
#
loop_
_entity_poly.entity_id
_entity_poly.type
_entity_poly.pdbx_seq_one_letter_code
_entity_poly.pdbx_strand_id
1 'polypeptide(L)' 'MPPAQPRSAFTNEEENAVGLASRARWLLEDELIALGVDFTKSEMWKPYTVVDRNLFAGQKPASAGVLAKNLLKVL' A
#
# COMPACT_ATOMS: atom_id res chain seq x y z
N MET A 1 -9.19 -10.45 -19.64
CA MET A 1 -8.37 -9.47 -18.88
C MET A 1 -7.43 -10.26 -17.99
N PRO A 2 -6.17 -9.83 -17.77
CA PRO A 2 -5.35 -10.43 -16.72
C PRO A 2 -6.09 -10.32 -15.37
N PRO A 3 -5.88 -11.25 -14.43
CA PRO A 3 -6.49 -11.17 -13.11
C PRO A 3 -6.17 -9.82 -12.47
N ALA A 4 -7.10 -9.29 -11.67
CA ALA A 4 -6.84 -8.14 -10.82
C ALA A 4 -5.61 -8.44 -9.94
N GLN A 5 -4.63 -7.54 -9.97
CA GLN A 5 -3.37 -7.73 -9.26
C GLN A 5 -3.35 -6.80 -8.06
N PRO A 6 -3.24 -7.35 -6.84
CA PRO A 6 -3.39 -6.57 -5.63
C PRO A 6 -2.29 -5.53 -5.51
N ARG A 7 -2.60 -4.37 -4.94
CA ARG A 7 -1.65 -3.29 -4.63
C ARG A 7 -1.96 -2.74 -3.25
N SER A 8 -0.94 -2.20 -2.57
CA SER A 8 -1.11 -1.64 -1.24
C SER A 8 -0.41 -0.29 -1.12
N ALA A 9 -0.97 0.58 -0.28
CA ALA A 9 -0.40 1.85 0.12
C ALA A 9 -0.91 2.20 1.52
N PHE A 10 -0.49 3.34 2.07
CA PHE A 10 -0.91 3.77 3.40
C PHE A 10 -2.45 3.88 3.46
N THR A 11 -3.05 3.28 4.48
CA THR A 11 -4.50 3.10 4.53
C THR A 11 -5.19 4.31 5.13
N ASN A 12 -6.48 4.46 4.82
CA ASN A 12 -7.33 5.45 5.46
C ASN A 12 -7.35 5.27 6.98
N GLU A 13 -7.35 4.04 7.48
CA GLU A 13 -7.32 3.74 8.92
C GLU A 13 -6.03 4.29 9.57
N GLU A 14 -4.89 4.11 8.90
CA GLU A 14 -3.61 4.62 9.38
C GLU A 14 -3.56 6.16 9.32
N GLU A 15 -4.06 6.76 8.23
CA GLU A 15 -4.16 8.21 8.06
C GLU A 15 -5.07 8.87 9.12
N ASN A 16 -6.19 8.22 9.45
CA ASN A 16 -7.09 8.66 10.52
C ASN A 16 -6.43 8.55 11.89
N ALA A 17 -5.71 7.47 12.15
CA ALA A 17 -5.06 7.25 13.44
C ALA A 17 -3.89 8.21 13.71
N VAL A 18 -3.20 8.68 12.66
CA VAL A 18 -2.20 9.75 12.81
C VAL A 18 -2.83 11.15 12.85
N GLY A 19 -4.15 11.26 12.68
CA GLY A 19 -4.91 12.51 12.81
C GLY A 19 -4.72 13.49 11.65
N LEU A 20 -4.22 13.01 10.50
CA LEU A 20 -3.93 13.84 9.33
C LEU A 20 -4.97 13.72 8.22
N ALA A 21 -5.86 12.72 8.29
CA ALA A 21 -6.89 12.47 7.28
C ALA A 21 -7.75 13.70 6.95
N SER A 22 -8.19 14.45 7.98
CA SER A 22 -9.03 15.66 7.79
C SER A 22 -8.29 16.84 7.17
N ARG A 23 -6.95 16.79 7.11
CA ARG A 23 -6.09 17.82 6.50
C ARG A 23 -5.58 17.40 5.12
N ALA A 24 -5.72 16.12 4.77
CA ALA A 24 -5.35 15.64 3.46
C ALA A 24 -6.35 16.16 2.41
N ARG A 25 -5.83 16.53 1.23
CA ARG A 25 -6.69 16.96 0.10
C ARG A 25 -7.59 15.82 -0.39
N TRP A 26 -7.09 14.60 -0.27
CA TRP A 26 -7.71 13.33 -0.62
C TRP A 26 -6.99 12.23 0.17
N LEU A 27 -7.64 11.08 0.36
CA LEU A 27 -7.02 9.92 1.00
C LEU A 27 -6.54 8.95 -0.05
N LEU A 28 -5.31 8.43 0.13
CA LEU A 28 -4.65 7.65 -0.91
C LEU A 28 -5.36 6.32 -1.23
N GLU A 29 -5.88 5.62 -0.22
CA GLU A 29 -6.64 4.38 -0.42
C GLU A 29 -7.90 4.64 -1.26
N ASP A 30 -8.65 5.70 -0.96
CA ASP A 30 -9.86 6.07 -1.73
C ASP A 30 -9.54 6.41 -3.18
N GLU A 31 -8.50 7.22 -3.43
CA GLU A 31 -8.10 7.61 -4.78
C GLU A 31 -7.62 6.41 -5.60
N LEU A 32 -6.88 5.47 -5.00
CA LEU A 32 -6.45 4.26 -5.69
C LEU A 32 -7.65 3.37 -6.07
N ILE A 33 -8.61 3.19 -5.15
CA ILE A 33 -9.84 2.43 -5.41
C ILE A 33 -10.65 3.10 -6.53
N ALA A 34 -10.78 4.44 -6.50
CA ALA A 34 -11.50 5.20 -7.53
C ALA A 34 -10.86 5.07 -8.93
N LEU A 35 -9.54 4.90 -9.00
CA LEU A 35 -8.80 4.62 -10.23
C LEU A 35 -8.90 3.15 -10.69
N GLY A 36 -9.67 2.31 -9.99
CA GLY A 36 -9.86 0.90 -10.32
C GLY A 36 -8.70 0.00 -9.89
N VAL A 37 -7.89 0.44 -8.92
CA VAL A 37 -6.85 -0.40 -8.33
C VAL A 37 -7.51 -1.44 -7.42
N ASP A 38 -7.10 -2.70 -7.56
CA ASP A 38 -7.41 -3.77 -6.60
C ASP A 38 -6.59 -3.56 -5.33
N PHE A 39 -7.14 -2.79 -4.40
CA PHE A 39 -6.45 -2.36 -3.20
C PHE A 39 -6.55 -3.43 -2.10
N THR A 40 -5.40 -3.80 -1.53
CA THR A 40 -5.31 -4.70 -0.39
C THR A 40 -4.54 -4.07 0.76
N LYS A 41 -4.90 -4.45 1.99
CA LYS A 41 -4.26 -3.99 3.22
C LYS A 41 -4.18 -5.13 4.24
N SER A 42 -3.19 -5.05 5.13
CA SER A 42 -3.08 -5.92 6.31
C SER A 42 -3.61 -5.23 7.56
N GLU A 43 -3.50 -5.94 8.68
CA GLU A 43 -3.61 -5.36 10.01
C GLU A 43 -2.80 -4.07 10.15
N MET A 44 -3.38 -3.14 10.90
CA MET A 44 -2.78 -1.86 11.25
C MET A 44 -1.40 -2.05 11.89
N TRP A 45 -0.45 -1.19 11.52
CA TRP A 45 0.94 -1.18 12.03
C TRP A 45 1.81 -2.42 11.77
N LYS A 46 1.27 -3.52 11.22
CA LYS A 46 2.10 -4.65 10.76
C LYS A 46 2.71 -4.38 9.38
N PRO A 47 3.95 -4.82 9.12
CA PRO A 47 4.55 -4.75 7.79
C PRO A 47 3.70 -5.49 6.76
N TYR A 48 3.48 -4.87 5.60
CA TYR A 48 2.77 -5.49 4.48
C TYR A 48 3.35 -5.01 3.16
N THR A 49 3.66 -5.96 2.29
CA THR A 49 4.25 -5.70 0.98
C THR A 49 3.54 -6.53 -0.07
N VAL A 50 3.32 -5.94 -1.24
CA VAL A 50 2.76 -6.62 -2.41
C VAL A 50 3.73 -6.46 -3.59
N VAL A 51 3.86 -7.51 -4.39
CA VAL A 51 4.69 -7.53 -5.60
C VAL A 51 3.80 -7.91 -6.79
N ASP A 52 3.66 -7.00 -7.74
CA ASP A 52 2.99 -7.20 -9.04
C ASP A 52 4.05 -7.01 -10.13
N ARG A 53 4.61 -8.12 -10.64
CA ARG A 53 5.68 -8.11 -11.65
C ARG A 53 6.85 -7.21 -11.21
N ASN A 54 7.00 -6.04 -11.82
CA ASN A 54 8.07 -5.07 -11.51
C ASN A 54 7.61 -3.94 -10.57
N LEU A 55 6.38 -3.97 -10.08
CA LEU A 55 5.86 -3.04 -9.09
C LEU A 55 5.99 -3.64 -7.69
N PHE A 56 6.80 -2.99 -6.85
CA PHE A 56 6.96 -3.31 -5.43
C PHE A 56 6.28 -2.23 -4.61
N ALA A 57 5.26 -2.61 -3.83
CA ALA A 57 4.49 -1.69 -3.02
C ALA A 57 4.51 -2.12 -1.55
N GLY A 58 4.59 -1.14 -0.64
CA GLY A 58 4.60 -1.35 0.81
C GLY A 58 3.56 -0.45 1.46
N GLN A 59 2.79 -0.99 2.40
CA GLN A 59 1.68 -0.27 3.01
C GLN A 59 2.15 0.93 3.85
N LYS A 60 3.20 0.74 4.65
CA LYS A 60 3.62 1.70 5.69
C LYS A 60 5.13 1.68 5.93
N PRO A 61 5.71 2.64 6.69
CA PRO A 61 7.15 2.70 6.96
C PRO A 61 7.76 1.39 7.48
N ALA A 62 7.04 0.66 8.33
CA ALA A 62 7.46 -0.64 8.85
C ALA A 62 7.67 -1.72 7.76
N SER A 63 7.11 -1.51 6.56
CA SER A 63 7.22 -2.43 5.42
C SER A 63 8.51 -2.22 4.62
N ALA A 64 9.23 -1.11 4.81
CA ALA A 64 10.38 -0.74 4.00
C ALA A 64 11.49 -1.81 3.99
N GLY A 65 11.83 -2.39 5.14
CA GLY A 65 12.86 -3.42 5.24
C GLY A 65 12.48 -4.73 4.53
N VAL A 66 11.20 -5.12 4.59
CA VAL A 66 10.70 -6.31 3.88
C VAL A 66 10.66 -6.05 2.37
N LEU A 67 10.21 -4.85 1.97
CA LEU A 67 10.13 -4.45 0.57
C LEU A 67 11.52 -4.43 -0.08
N ALA A 68 12.52 -3.83 0.58
CA ALA A 68 13.90 -3.80 0.11
C ALA A 68 14.47 -5.21 -0.07
N LYS A 69 14.24 -6.12 0.89
CA LYS A 69 14.65 -7.52 0.78
C LYS A 69 14.00 -8.25 -0.40
N ASN A 70 12.75 -7.93 -0.74
CA ASN A 70 12.07 -8.53 -1.88
C ASN A 70 12.60 -7.97 -3.21
N LEU A 71 12.87 -6.66 -3.27
CA LEU A 71 13.48 -6.02 -4.43
C LEU A 71 14.86 -6.62 -4.74
N LEU A 72 15.72 -6.78 -3.73
CA LEU A 72 17.07 -7.33 -3.91
C LEU A 72 17.10 -8.76 -4.47
N LYS A 73 16.00 -9.53 -4.38
CA LYS A 73 15.94 -10.90 -4.92
C LYS A 73 15.77 -10.95 -6.44
N VAL A 74 15.39 -9.83 -7.05
CA VAL A 74 15.07 -9.74 -8.49
C VAL A 74 15.99 -8.80 -9.27
N LEU A 75 16.99 -8.23 -8.60
CA LEU A 75 18.10 -7.47 -9.21
C LEU A 75 19.21 -8.44 -9.63
#